data_AF-A0AAV9E358-F1
#
_entry.id   AF-A0AAV9E358-F1
#
_cell.length_a   1.000
_cell.length_b   1.000
_cell.length_c   1.000
_cell.angle_alpha   90.00
_cell.angle_beta   90.00
_cell.angle_gamma   90.00
#
_symmetry.space_group_name_H-M   'P 1'
#
loop_
_entity.id
_entity.type
_entity.pdbx_description
1 polymer ?
#
loop_
_entity_poly.entity_id
_entity_poly.type
_entity_poly.pdbx_seq_one_letter_code
_entity_poly.pdbx_strand_id
1 'polypeptide(L)'
;MKIKKPPHILVIHLKRFKYIEQLSRYKKLSYRVVFPLELKLSNTVKDVDSEYSTPSSRLFFDDENVEMIDESAVQTFFGSAQEYSSNTDHGYILFYESLGSKS
;
A
#
# COMPACT_ATOMS: atom_id res chain seq x y z
N MET A 1 14.03 1.80 -13.36
CA MET A 1 13.51 0.44 -13.61
C MET A 1 12.35 0.56 -14.60
N LYS A 2 12.30 -0.24 -15.68
CA LYS A 2 11.14 -0.27 -16.60
C LYS A 2 10.43 -1.61 -16.47
N ILE A 3 9.11 -1.61 -16.40
CA ILE A 3 8.27 -2.81 -16.25
C ILE A 3 7.97 -3.37 -17.64
N LYS A 4 8.36 -4.62 -17.90
CA LYS A 4 8.18 -5.24 -19.23
C LYS A 4 6.71 -5.51 -19.57
N LYS A 5 5.95 -6.03 -18.61
CA LYS A 5 4.52 -6.34 -18.73
C LYS A 5 3.84 -6.00 -17.40
N PRO A 6 2.74 -5.23 -17.41
CA PRO A 6 1.96 -4.97 -16.19
C PRO A 6 1.29 -6.27 -15.69
N PRO A 7 1.36 -6.57 -14.38
CA PRO A 7 0.62 -7.69 -13.80
C PRO A 7 -0.89 -7.39 -13.69
N HIS A 8 -1.73 -8.42 -13.62
CA HIS A 8 -3.15 -8.23 -13.32
C HIS A 8 -3.36 -7.75 -11.89
N ILE A 9 -2.64 -8.35 -10.93
CA ILE A 9 -2.61 -7.90 -9.54
C ILE A 9 -1.24 -7.31 -9.27
N LEU A 10 -1.20 -6.01 -9.00
CA LEU A 10 0.00 -5.31 -8.56
C LEU A 10 0.10 -5.39 -7.04
N VAL A 11 1.17 -6.02 -6.56
CA VAL A 11 1.49 -6.10 -5.13
C VAL A 11 2.62 -5.12 -4.83
N ILE A 12 2.37 -4.17 -3.92
CA ILE A 12 3.35 -3.17 -3.50
C ILE A 12 3.75 -3.45 -2.06
N HIS A 13 5.02 -3.80 -1.87
CA HIS A 13 5.61 -3.98 -0.55
C HIS A 13 6.27 -2.70 -0.08
N LEU A 14 5.77 -2.14 1.04
CA LEU A 14 6.38 -0.97 1.67
C LEU A 14 7.51 -1.43 2.59
N LYS A 15 8.76 -1.11 2.23
CA LYS A 15 9.94 -1.46 3.04
C LYS A 15 10.01 -0.63 4.32
N ARG A 16 9.21 -1.00 5.31
CA ARG A 16 9.05 -0.30 6.60
C ARG A 16 9.99 -0.80 7.70
N PHE A 17 11.12 -1.41 7.36
CA PHE A 17 12.12 -1.82 8.33
C PHE A 17 13.49 -1.33 7.89
N LYS A 18 14.22 -0.74 8.83
CA LYS A 18 15.59 -0.28 8.63
C LYS A 18 16.44 -0.67 9.83
N TYR A 19 17.65 -1.14 9.56
CA TYR A 19 18.65 -1.34 10.60
C TYR A 19 19.19 0.01 11.06
N ILE A 20 19.18 0.26 12.37
CA ILE A 20 19.72 1.47 12.99
C ILE A 20 21.02 1.09 13.67
N GLU A 21 22.14 1.42 13.03
CA GLU A 21 23.48 1.04 13.51
C GLU A 21 23.77 1.55 14.92
N GLN A 22 23.41 2.80 15.23
CA GLN A 22 23.63 3.39 16.56
C GLN A 22 22.91 2.65 17.69
N LEU A 23 21.82 1.93 17.36
CA LEU A 23 21.03 1.16 18.31
C LEU A 23 21.27 -0.36 18.19
N SER A 24 22.10 -0.78 17.23
CA SER A 24 22.37 -2.17 16.88
C SER A 24 21.10 -3.03 16.72
N ARG A 25 20.04 -2.48 16.11
CA ARG A 25 18.76 -3.18 15.94
C ARG A 25 17.96 -2.70 14.73
N TYR A 26 17.06 -3.55 14.24
CA TYR A 26 16.03 -3.13 13.29
C TYR A 26 14.96 -2.28 13.99
N LYS A 27 14.54 -1.20 13.32
CA LYS A 27 13.44 -0.34 13.73
C LYS A 27 12.36 -0.34 12.64
N LYS A 28 11.09 -0.44 13.08
CA LYS A 28 9.92 -0.22 12.23
C LYS A 28 9.84 1.27 11.85
N LEU A 29 9.63 1.53 10.57
CA LEU A 29 9.47 2.87 10.00
C LEU A 29 7.99 3.24 9.97
N SER A 30 7.62 4.20 10.80
CA SER A 30 6.24 4.70 10.96
C SER A 30 5.88 5.85 10.03
N TYR A 31 6.71 6.14 9.03
CA TYR A 31 6.50 7.28 8.13
C TYR A 31 5.16 7.21 7.41
N ARG A 32 4.54 8.37 7.26
CA ARG A 32 3.30 8.51 6.51
C ARG A 32 3.54 8.20 5.03
N VAL A 33 2.84 7.19 4.51
CA VAL A 33 2.78 6.87 3.08
C VAL A 33 1.30 6.78 2.72
N VAL A 34 0.88 7.70 1.86
CA VAL A 34 -0.48 7.71 1.31
C VAL A 34 -0.53 6.72 0.16
N PHE A 35 -1.56 5.88 0.12
CA PHE A 35 -1.82 4.98 -0.99
C PHE A 35 -3.15 5.38 -1.66
N PRO A 36 -3.13 5.78 -2.95
CA PRO A 36 -4.32 6.26 -3.65
C PRO A 36 -5.27 5.11 -3.98
N LEU A 37 -6.56 5.41 -4.15
CA LEU A 37 -7.56 4.42 -4.60
C LEU A 37 -7.27 3.91 -6.01
N GLU A 38 -6.82 4.83 -6.87
CA GLU A 38 -6.46 4.56 -8.26
C GLU A 38 -4.96 4.83 -8.47
N LEU A 39 -4.31 3.93 -9.20
CA LEU A 39 -2.88 4.01 -9.47
C LEU A 39 -2.62 3.92 -10.97
N LYS A 40 -1.92 4.93 -11.50
CA LYS A 40 -1.46 4.96 -12.90
C LYS A 40 -0.01 4.51 -12.99
N LEU A 41 0.25 3.50 -13.79
CA LEU A 41 1.58 2.95 -14.03
C LEU A 41 2.02 3.26 -15.47
N SER A 42 2.88 4.26 -15.63
CA SER A 42 3.36 4.75 -16.94
C SER A 42 4.75 4.23 -17.35
N ASN A 43 5.53 3.67 -16.42
CA ASN A 43 6.89 3.19 -16.69
C ASN A 43 6.94 1.76 -17.30
N THR A 44 6.10 1.48 -18.30
CA THR A 44 6.08 0.19 -19.00
C THR A 44 6.93 0.22 -20.29
N VAL A 45 7.52 -0.91 -20.67
CA VAL A 45 8.40 -1.01 -21.87
C VAL A 45 7.63 -0.75 -23.16
N LYS A 46 6.32 -0.97 -23.17
CA LYS A 46 5.45 -0.75 -24.33
C LYS A 46 4.81 0.64 -24.37
N ASP A 47 5.15 1.51 -23.41
CA ASP A 47 4.57 2.85 -23.28
C ASP A 47 3.03 2.84 -23.20
N VAL A 48 2.47 1.76 -22.65
CA VAL A 48 1.05 1.60 -22.41
C VAL A 48 0.80 1.90 -20.95
N ASP A 49 0.01 2.93 -20.69
CA ASP A 49 -0.46 3.25 -19.34
C ASP A 49 -1.36 2.13 -18.83
N SER A 50 -1.05 1.63 -17.64
CA SER A 50 -1.88 0.66 -16.94
C SER A 50 -2.54 1.32 -15.74
N GLU A 51 -3.85 1.23 -15.67
CA GLU A 51 -4.63 1.73 -14.54
C GLU A 51 -4.98 0.58 -13.60
N TYR A 52 -4.86 0.84 -12.31
CA TYR A 52 -5.25 -0.07 -11.25
C TYR A 52 -6.19 0.62 -10.27
N SER A 53 -7.06 -0.15 -9.64
CA SER A 53 -7.97 0.34 -8.62
C SER A 53 -8.07 -0.64 -7.45
N THR A 54 -8.64 -0.16 -6.36
CA THR A 54 -9.05 -0.96 -5.20
C THR A 54 -10.57 -1.05 -5.17
N PRO A 55 -11.15 -2.14 -4.61
CA PRO A 55 -12.60 -2.28 -4.50
C PRO A 55 -13.25 -1.11 -3.74
N SER A 56 -14.45 -0.72 -4.15
CA SER A 56 -15.19 0.39 -3.54
C SER A 56 -15.72 0.07 -2.14
N SER A 57 -16.06 -1.19 -1.86
CA SER A 57 -16.46 -1.66 -0.53
C SER A 57 -15.23 -2.07 0.27
N ARG A 58 -15.09 -1.53 1.49
CA ARG A 58 -13.94 -1.81 2.37
C ARG A 58 -14.37 -2.63 3.57
N LEU A 59 -13.66 -3.74 3.76
CA LEU A 59 -13.78 -4.64 4.89
C LEU A 59 -12.47 -4.66 5.65
N PHE A 60 -12.56 -4.59 6.98
CA PHE A 60 -11.46 -4.83 7.88
C PHE A 60 -11.60 -6.23 8.45
N PHE A 61 -10.56 -7.03 8.26
CA PHE A 61 -10.48 -8.41 8.76
C PHE A 61 -9.44 -8.45 9.88
N ASP A 62 -9.84 -8.89 11.07
CA ASP A 62 -8.98 -9.09 12.23
C ASP A 62 -9.32 -10.43 12.90
N ASP A 63 -8.53 -11.45 12.59
CA ASP A 63 -8.76 -12.85 12.94
C ASP A 63 -10.21 -13.30 12.65
N GLU A 64 -11.05 -13.39 13.69
CA GLU A 64 -12.44 -13.84 13.59
C GLU A 64 -13.45 -12.70 13.32
N ASN A 65 -12.99 -11.45 13.35
CA ASN A 65 -13.84 -10.26 13.21
C ASN A 65 -13.78 -9.72 11.78
N VAL A 66 -14.97 -9.36 11.25
CA VAL A 66 -15.11 -8.68 9.95
C VAL A 66 -16.00 -7.47 10.12
N GLU A 67 -15.46 -6.30 9.83
CA GLU A 67 -16.17 -5.02 9.97
C GLU A 67 -16.16 -4.23 8.66
N MET A 68 -17.27 -3.56 8.36
CA MET A 68 -17.31 -2.56 7.30
C MET A 68 -16.58 -1.31 7.78
N ILE A 69 -15.61 -0.83 7.01
CA ILE A 69 -14.90 0.40 7.32
C ILE A 69 -15.13 1.45 6.24
N ASP A 70 -15.01 2.70 6.63
CA ASP A 70 -15.09 3.84 5.73
C ASP A 70 -13.70 4.24 5.20
N GLU A 71 -13.68 5.27 4.35
CA GLU A 71 -12.43 5.80 3.84
C GLU A 71 -11.57 6.48 4.91
N SER A 72 -12.19 7.09 5.92
CA SER A 72 -11.44 7.76 6.98
C SER A 72 -10.65 6.77 7.84
N ALA A 73 -11.22 5.60 8.13
CA ALA A 73 -10.53 4.52 8.83
C ALA A 73 -9.28 4.06 8.06
N VAL A 74 -9.34 3.98 6.73
CA VAL A 74 -8.17 3.58 5.93
C VAL A 74 -7.00 4.56 6.05
N GLN A 75 -7.29 5.85 6.19
CA GLN A 75 -6.26 6.88 6.33
C GLN A 75 -5.44 6.73 7.61
N THR A 76 -5.99 6.07 8.64
CA THR A 76 -5.27 5.78 9.88
C THR A 76 -4.07 4.86 9.64
N PHE A 77 -4.12 4.01 8.60
CA PHE A 77 -3.04 3.11 8.20
C PHE A 77 -1.97 3.76 7.30
N PHE A 78 -2.07 5.04 6.97
CA PHE A 78 -1.00 5.73 6.24
C PHE A 78 0.27 5.86 7.08
N GLY A 79 0.12 5.89 8.40
CA GLY A 79 1.16 6.16 9.36
C GLY A 79 1.32 7.62 9.69
N SER A 80 2.44 7.95 10.33
CA SER A 80 2.61 9.20 11.05
C SER A 80 3.60 10.15 10.37
N ALA A 81 3.28 11.45 10.40
CA ALA A 81 4.23 12.51 10.09
C ALA A 81 5.22 12.79 11.24
N GLN A 82 4.90 12.33 12.46
CA GLN A 82 5.75 12.44 13.64
C GLN A 82 6.60 11.17 13.83
N GLU A 83 7.88 11.35 14.13
CA GLU A 83 8.86 10.25 14.32
C GLU A 83 8.58 9.35 15.55
N TYR A 84 7.79 9.84 16.50
CA TYR A 84 7.49 9.20 17.80
C TYR A 84 6.00 8.93 18.01
N SER A 85 5.24 8.71 16.94
CA SER A 85 3.85 8.27 17.10
C SER A 85 3.80 6.86 17.67
N SER A 86 2.92 6.67 18.67
CA SER A 86 2.58 5.37 19.24
C SER A 86 1.67 4.54 18.34
N ASN A 87 1.12 5.12 17.27
CA ASN A 87 0.31 4.37 16.32
C ASN A 87 1.23 3.41 15.56
N THR A 88 0.99 2.11 15.73
CA THR A 88 1.75 1.05 15.08
C THR A 88 1.10 0.56 13.79
N ASP A 89 -0.09 1.03 13.47
CA ASP A 89 -0.95 0.42 12.48
C ASP A 89 -0.72 1.15 11.17
N HIS A 90 0.12 0.55 10.32
CA HIS A 90 0.54 1.13 9.06
C HIS A 90 0.46 0.06 7.98
N GLY A 91 -0.05 0.44 6.81
CA GLY A 91 -0.11 -0.44 5.64
C GLY A 91 1.27 -0.98 5.30
N TYR A 92 1.36 -2.28 5.00
CA TYR A 92 2.62 -2.97 4.74
C TYR A 92 2.67 -3.58 3.34
N ILE A 93 1.61 -4.27 2.95
CA ILE A 93 1.43 -4.85 1.62
C ILE A 93 0.13 -4.28 1.06
N LEU A 94 0.20 -3.72 -0.14
CA LEU A 94 -0.94 -3.18 -0.86
C LEU A 94 -1.21 -4.02 -2.09
N PHE A 95 -2.49 -4.27 -2.37
CA PHE A 95 -2.95 -4.99 -3.55
C PHE A 95 -3.78 -4.05 -4.41
N TYR A 96 -3.45 -4.02 -5.69
CA TYR A 96 -4.10 -3.21 -6.70
C TYR A 96 -4.50 -4.10 -7.86
N GLU A 97 -5.77 -4.05 -8.26
CA GLU A 97 -6.28 -4.81 -9.40
C GLU A 97 -6.24 -3.95 -10.66
N SER A 98 -5.71 -4.51 -11.75
CA SER A 98 -5.70 -3.83 -13.04
C SER A 98 -7.12 -3.68 -13.59
N LEU A 99 -7.43 -2.49 -14.12
CA LEU A 99 -8.67 -2.22 -14.83
C LEU A 99 -8.67 -2.77 -16.27
N GLY A 100 -7.53 -3.33 -16.72
CA GLY A 100 -7.33 -3.86 -18.07
C GLY A 100 -8.05 -5.17 -18.33
N SER A 101 -8.99 -5.12 -19.29
CA SER A 101 -9.81 -6.22 -19.83
C SER A 101 -10.52 -7.07 -18.78
N LYS A 102 -11.63 -6.53 -18.24
CA LYS A 102 -12.77 -7.38 -17.86
C LYS A 102 -13.17 -8.17 -19.11
N SER A 103 -12.90 -9.48 -19.10
CA SER A 103 -13.40 -10.39 -20.14
C SER A 103 -14.89 -10.64 -19.96
#